data_AF-Q7TMG6-F1
#
_entry.id   AF-Q7TMG6-F1
#
_cell.length_a   1.000
_cell.length_b   1.000
_cell.length_c   1.000
_cell.angle_alpha   90.00
_cell.angle_beta   90.00
_cell.angle_gamma   90.00
#
_symmetry.space_group_name_H-M   'P 1'
#
loop_
_entity.id
_entity.type
_entity.pdbx_description
1 polymer ?
#
loop_
_entity_poly.entity_id
_entity_poly.type
_entity_poly.pdbx_seq_one_letter_code
_entity_poly.pdbx_strand_id
1 'polypeptide(L)'
;CSYGCSNTEGGYLCGCPPGYFRIGQGHCVSGMGMGRGGPEPPASSEMDDNSLSPEACYECKINGYPKRGRKRRSTNETDASDIQDGSEMEANVSLASWDVEKPASFAFNISHVSNKVRILELLPALTTLMNHNRYLIESGNEDGFFKINQKEGVSYLHFTKKKPVAGTYSLQISSTPLYKKKELNQLEDRYDKDYLSGELGDNLKMKIQILLH
;
A
#
# COMPACT_ATOMS: atom_id res chain seq x y z
N CYS A 1 8.22 -3.11 5.56
CA CYS A 1 7.01 -3.02 4.71
C CYS A 1 6.68 -4.38 4.12
N SER A 2 5.41 -4.72 3.98
CA SER A 2 4.98 -6.05 3.48
C SER A 2 4.98 -6.16 1.95
N TYR A 3 4.91 -5.03 1.23
CA TYR A 3 4.75 -5.00 -0.23
C TYR A 3 5.78 -4.12 -0.95
N GLY A 4 6.89 -3.77 -0.30
CA GLY A 4 7.90 -2.85 -0.83
C GLY A 4 7.89 -1.46 -0.16
N CYS A 5 8.98 -0.72 -0.32
CA CYS A 5 9.17 0.60 0.25
C CYS A 5 9.80 1.57 -0.75
N SER A 6 9.54 2.85 -0.57
CA SER A 6 10.26 3.94 -1.22
C SER A 6 10.92 4.80 -0.16
N ASN A 7 12.18 5.16 -0.34
CA ASN A 7 12.87 6.10 0.55
C ASN A 7 12.28 7.51 0.36
N THR A 8 12.22 8.26 1.47
CA THR A 8 11.91 9.69 1.48
C THR A 8 12.98 10.42 2.27
N GLU A 9 13.02 11.74 2.16
CA GLU A 9 13.90 12.54 3.00
C GLU A 9 13.55 12.29 4.48
N GLY A 10 14.50 11.72 5.23
CA GLY A 10 14.32 11.38 6.64
C GLY A 10 13.45 10.16 6.95
N GLY A 11 13.10 9.31 5.97
CA GLY A 11 12.28 8.13 6.26
C GLY A 11 12.04 7.17 5.09
N TYR A 12 11.02 6.33 5.23
CA TYR A 12 10.55 5.41 4.19
C TYR A 12 9.03 5.34 4.17
N LEU A 13 8.51 4.97 3.00
CA LEU A 13 7.08 4.93 2.72
C LEU A 13 6.72 3.53 2.18
N CYS A 14 5.88 2.78 2.90
CA CYS A 14 5.44 1.46 2.46
C CYS A 14 4.44 1.51 1.30
N GLY A 15 4.73 0.78 0.23
CA GLY A 15 3.83 0.64 -0.91
C GLY A 15 2.68 -0.35 -0.66
N CYS A 16 1.71 -0.32 -1.56
CA CYS A 16 0.56 -1.21 -1.56
C CYS A 16 0.61 -2.19 -2.74
N PRO A 17 -0.02 -3.37 -2.62
CA PRO A 17 -0.13 -4.30 -3.73
C PRO A 17 -0.95 -3.69 -4.90
N PRO A 18 -0.82 -4.24 -6.13
CA PRO A 18 -1.59 -3.76 -7.28
C PRO A 18 -3.10 -3.65 -7.01
N GLY A 19 -3.70 -2.53 -7.39
CA GLY A 19 -5.12 -2.25 -7.18
C GLY A 19 -5.48 -1.73 -5.79
N TYR A 20 -4.49 -1.50 -4.93
CA TYR A 20 -4.65 -0.82 -3.64
C TYR A 20 -3.97 0.54 -3.64
N PHE A 21 -4.54 1.44 -2.85
CA PHE A 21 -4.07 2.79 -2.59
C PHE A 21 -3.59 2.87 -1.15
N ARG A 22 -2.54 3.62 -0.92
CA ARG A 22 -2.05 3.91 0.43
C ARG A 22 -3.01 4.84 1.13
N ILE A 23 -3.32 4.56 2.38
CA ILE A 23 -4.17 5.42 3.22
C ILE A 23 -3.60 5.50 4.62
N GLY A 24 -3.38 6.71 5.12
CA GLY A 24 -2.66 6.93 6.38
C GLY A 24 -1.28 6.28 6.40
N GLN A 25 -0.73 6.08 7.61
CA GLN A 25 0.57 5.46 7.80
C GLN A 25 0.42 3.94 8.00
N GLY A 26 0.80 3.19 6.97
CA GLY A 26 0.87 1.73 7.07
C GLY A 26 -0.42 0.98 6.74
N HIS A 27 -1.39 1.61 6.09
CA HIS A 27 -2.59 0.94 5.59
C HIS A 27 -2.75 1.10 4.08
N CYS A 28 -3.39 0.10 3.50
CA CYS A 28 -3.77 0.06 2.10
C CYS A 28 -5.28 -0.15 2.01
N VAL A 29 -5.91 0.47 1.02
CA VAL A 29 -7.33 0.42 0.77
C VAL A 29 -7.61 0.19 -0.70
N SER A 30 -8.62 -0.60 -1.01
CA SER A 30 -9.18 -0.76 -2.35
C SER A 30 -10.69 -0.71 -2.23
N GLY A 31 -11.38 -0.24 -3.27
CA GLY A 31 -12.84 -0.25 -3.26
C GLY A 31 -13.43 -0.28 -4.66
N MET A 32 -14.68 -0.69 -4.73
CA MET A 32 -15.42 -0.68 -6.00
C MET A 32 -15.57 0.76 -6.48
N GLY A 33 -15.10 1.07 -7.69
CA GLY A 33 -15.11 2.43 -8.23
C GLY A 33 -13.78 3.18 -8.09
N MET A 34 -12.82 2.68 -7.29
CA MET A 34 -11.44 3.14 -7.33
C MET A 34 -10.67 2.32 -8.35
N GLY A 35 -10.82 2.69 -9.62
CA GLY A 35 -9.94 2.32 -10.73
C GLY A 35 -9.32 0.92 -10.72
N ARG A 36 -10.08 -0.10 -11.14
CA ARG A 36 -9.47 -1.25 -11.85
C ARG A 36 -9.46 -0.92 -13.34
N GLY A 37 -8.47 -0.16 -13.77
CA GLY A 37 -8.26 0.19 -15.18
C GLY A 37 -7.00 1.04 -15.32
N GLY A 38 -5.93 0.45 -15.85
CA GLY A 38 -4.67 1.13 -16.14
C GLY A 38 -4.79 2.16 -17.27
N PRO A 39 -3.68 2.83 -17.59
CA PRO A 39 -3.00 2.46 -18.84
C PRO A 39 -1.52 2.14 -18.62
N GLU A 40 -1.04 1.20 -19.44
CA GLU A 40 0.37 1.04 -19.82
C GLU A 40 1.01 2.41 -20.15
N PRO A 41 2.32 2.58 -19.91
CA PRO A 41 3.01 3.77 -20.40
C PRO A 41 2.89 3.83 -21.94
N PRO A 42 2.58 4.98 -22.53
CA PRO A 42 2.56 5.09 -23.98
C PRO A 42 3.98 4.88 -24.50
N ALA A 43 4.18 3.78 -25.22
CA ALA A 43 5.25 3.69 -26.20
C ALA A 43 4.96 4.68 -27.34
N SER A 44 6.03 5.30 -27.84
CA SER A 44 6.10 6.24 -28.97
C SER A 44 5.82 7.73 -28.69
N SER A 45 6.89 8.43 -28.30
CA SER A 45 7.28 9.65 -29.02
C SER A 45 8.80 9.74 -28.98
N GLU A 46 9.43 9.30 -30.07
CA GLU A 46 10.82 9.63 -30.34
C GLU A 46 10.95 11.13 -30.66
N MET A 47 12.13 11.66 -30.32
CA MET A 47 12.70 12.93 -30.77
C MET A 47 12.28 14.19 -29.99
N ASP A 48 13.06 14.52 -28.95
CA ASP A 48 13.88 15.73 -29.04
C ASP A 48 15.17 15.53 -28.20
N ASP A 49 16.28 15.56 -28.92
CA ASP A 49 17.64 15.46 -28.40
C ASP A 49 18.09 16.90 -28.08
N ASN A 50 18.86 17.07 -27.01
CA ASN A 50 19.61 18.29 -26.67
C ASN A 50 18.90 19.42 -25.86
N SER A 51 18.94 19.29 -24.53
CA SER A 51 19.44 20.38 -23.68
C SER A 51 19.97 19.85 -22.35
N LEU A 52 21.29 19.86 -22.23
CA LEU A 52 22.07 19.48 -21.05
C LEU A 52 21.69 20.29 -19.80
N SER A 53 21.55 19.60 -18.65
CA SER A 53 22.23 19.83 -17.36
C SER A 53 21.33 19.55 -16.14
N PRO A 54 21.70 18.59 -15.28
CA PRO A 54 21.51 18.77 -13.85
C PRO A 54 22.85 18.70 -13.12
N GLU A 55 23.43 19.87 -12.84
CA GLU A 55 24.36 20.02 -11.74
C GLU A 55 23.56 20.06 -10.44
N ALA A 56 23.58 18.95 -9.68
CA ALA A 56 23.63 18.90 -8.22
C ALA A 56 23.31 17.47 -7.70
N CYS A 57 24.07 16.46 -8.13
CA CYS A 57 24.21 15.24 -7.33
C CYS A 57 25.54 15.33 -6.57
N TYR A 58 25.45 15.59 -5.26
CA TYR A 58 26.60 15.54 -4.36
C TYR A 58 27.16 14.11 -4.32
N GLU A 59 28.36 13.99 -4.85
CA GLU A 59 29.13 12.76 -4.98
C GLU A 59 29.57 12.26 -3.59
N CYS A 60 29.13 11.06 -3.21
CA CYS A 60 29.58 10.36 -2.01
C CYS A 60 31.00 9.81 -2.25
N LYS A 61 32.04 10.52 -1.76
CA LYS A 61 33.40 9.99 -1.68
C LYS A 61 33.51 8.97 -0.54
N ILE A 62 33.66 7.69 -0.86
CA ILE A 62 34.31 6.72 0.01
C ILE A 62 35.63 6.31 -0.65
N ASN A 63 36.75 6.78 -0.08
CA ASN A 63 38.08 6.29 -0.42
C ASN A 63 38.21 4.81 -0.01
N GLY A 64 38.46 3.94 -0.98
CA GLY A 64 38.84 2.55 -0.78
C GLY A 64 39.46 1.96 -2.03
N TYR A 65 40.67 2.40 -2.40
CA TYR A 65 41.48 1.79 -3.45
C TYR A 65 41.80 0.31 -3.12
N PRO A 66 41.71 -0.60 -4.10
CA PRO A 66 42.93 -1.30 -4.51
C PRO A 66 43.19 -1.19 -6.02
N LYS A 67 44.45 -0.96 -6.38
CA LYS A 67 44.91 -0.82 -7.77
C LYS A 67 44.76 -2.10 -8.59
N ARG A 68 44.44 -1.92 -9.88
CA ARG A 68 44.50 -2.89 -10.98
C ARG A 68 45.78 -3.74 -10.98
N GLY A 69 45.65 -5.03 -11.32
CA GLY A 69 46.68 -5.71 -12.11
C GLY A 69 46.79 -7.22 -11.97
N ARG A 70 45.94 -8.00 -12.65
CA ARG A 70 46.38 -9.19 -13.42
C ARG A 70 45.28 -9.72 -14.34
N LYS A 71 45.37 -9.45 -15.65
CA LYS A 71 44.68 -10.24 -16.69
C LYS A 71 45.74 -11.10 -17.37
N ARG A 72 45.63 -12.43 -17.21
CA ARG A 72 46.40 -13.42 -17.99
C ARG A 72 45.76 -13.56 -19.38
N ARG A 73 46.58 -13.76 -20.40
CA ARG A 73 46.16 -13.88 -21.81
C ARG A 73 45.65 -15.31 -22.11
N SER A 74 44.48 -15.37 -22.76
CA SER A 74 44.06 -16.18 -23.93
C SER A 74 44.54 -17.63 -24.11
N THR A 75 43.59 -18.53 -24.48
CA THR A 75 43.52 -19.26 -25.78
C THR A 75 42.14 -19.94 -25.99
N ASN A 76 41.57 -19.75 -27.19
CA ASN A 76 40.51 -20.48 -27.95
C ASN A 76 39.12 -20.68 -27.31
N GLU A 77 38.04 -20.09 -27.84
CA GLU A 77 37.24 -20.40 -29.06
C GLU A 77 36.05 -21.35 -28.79
N THR A 78 34.86 -20.81 -29.10
CA THR A 78 33.59 -21.44 -29.53
C THR A 78 32.57 -21.98 -28.50
N ASP A 79 31.31 -21.62 -28.82
CA ASP A 79 30.00 -22.17 -28.46
C ASP A 79 29.25 -21.70 -27.20
N ALA A 80 28.37 -20.72 -27.46
CA ALA A 80 26.92 -20.79 -27.28
C ALA A 80 26.37 -21.63 -26.10
N SER A 81 25.83 -20.93 -25.10
CA SER A 81 24.54 -21.26 -24.52
C SER A 81 24.05 -20.12 -23.62
N ASP A 82 22.83 -19.67 -23.91
CA ASP A 82 22.01 -18.75 -23.13
C ASP A 82 22.11 -18.99 -21.62
N ILE A 83 22.42 -17.94 -20.87
CA ILE A 83 22.02 -17.83 -19.47
C ILE A 83 21.16 -16.59 -19.38
N GLN A 84 19.85 -16.83 -19.37
CA GLN A 84 18.82 -15.88 -19.03
C GLN A 84 19.16 -15.31 -17.64
N ASP A 85 19.61 -14.07 -17.62
CA ASP A 85 19.69 -13.30 -16.38
C ASP A 85 18.25 -13.05 -15.93
N GLY A 86 17.93 -13.56 -14.74
CA GLY A 86 16.58 -13.58 -14.21
C GLY A 86 16.07 -12.16 -14.10
N SER A 87 15.08 -11.82 -14.92
CA SER A 87 14.19 -10.69 -14.66
C SER A 87 13.64 -10.88 -13.25
N GLU A 88 14.22 -10.14 -12.31
CA GLU A 88 13.56 -9.81 -11.06
C GLU A 88 12.19 -9.29 -11.47
N MET A 89 11.14 -10.07 -11.19
CA MET A 89 9.78 -9.61 -11.31
C MET A 89 9.69 -8.38 -10.41
N GLU A 90 9.80 -7.19 -10.98
CA GLU A 90 9.43 -5.96 -10.31
C GLU A 90 8.01 -6.21 -9.81
N ALA A 91 7.89 -6.43 -8.49
CA ALA A 91 6.59 -6.46 -7.88
C ALA A 91 5.98 -5.11 -8.26
N ASN A 92 4.89 -5.11 -9.02
CA ASN A 92 4.21 -3.89 -9.43
C ASN A 92 3.65 -3.20 -8.17
N VAL A 93 4.48 -2.51 -7.40
CA VAL A 93 4.13 -1.88 -6.14
C VAL A 93 3.45 -0.56 -6.46
N SER A 94 2.22 -0.40 -5.98
CA SER A 94 1.47 0.85 -6.11
C SER A 94 1.91 1.84 -5.03
N LEU A 95 2.43 2.99 -5.45
CA LEU A 95 2.67 4.15 -4.59
C LEU A 95 1.49 5.15 -4.60
N ALA A 96 0.39 4.82 -5.30
CA ALA A 96 -0.78 5.68 -5.35
C ALA A 96 -1.33 5.90 -3.93
N SER A 97 -1.55 7.15 -3.56
CA SER A 97 -2.05 7.54 -2.24
C SER A 97 -3.48 8.02 -2.34
N TRP A 98 -4.21 7.83 -1.25
CA TRP A 98 -5.52 8.39 -1.03
C TRP A 98 -5.46 9.29 0.21
N ASP A 99 -5.85 10.53 -0.01
CA ASP A 99 -6.12 11.54 1.00
C ASP A 99 -7.22 11.09 2.00
N VAL A 100 -6.82 10.95 3.26
CA VAL A 100 -7.69 10.55 4.39
C VAL A 100 -8.75 11.60 4.69
N GLU A 101 -8.49 12.88 4.38
CA GLU A 101 -9.40 13.99 4.69
C GLU A 101 -10.59 14.03 3.72
N LYS A 102 -10.43 13.45 2.53
CA LYS A 102 -11.48 13.41 1.51
C LYS A 102 -12.33 12.14 1.65
N PRO A 103 -13.63 12.26 1.95
CA PRO A 103 -14.48 11.09 2.08
C PRO A 103 -14.61 10.37 0.74
N ALA A 104 -14.44 9.04 0.75
CA ALA A 104 -14.79 8.22 -0.41
C ALA A 104 -16.27 8.37 -0.70
N SER A 105 -16.66 8.39 -1.98
CA SER A 105 -18.06 8.21 -2.34
C SER A 105 -18.22 6.97 -3.21
N PHE A 106 -19.14 6.11 -2.80
CA PHE A 106 -19.49 4.88 -3.50
C PHE A 106 -20.96 4.92 -3.88
N ALA A 107 -21.28 4.70 -5.14
CA ALA A 107 -22.66 4.62 -5.60
C ALA A 107 -23.02 3.17 -5.96
N PHE A 108 -24.07 2.63 -5.36
CA PHE A 108 -24.59 1.30 -5.67
C PHE A 108 -26.08 1.36 -5.99
N ASN A 109 -26.49 0.51 -6.93
CA ASN A 109 -27.90 0.27 -7.15
C ASN A 109 -28.43 -0.68 -6.08
N ILE A 110 -29.49 -0.28 -5.38
CA ILE A 110 -30.08 -1.04 -4.27
C ILE A 110 -30.50 -2.45 -4.67
N SER A 111 -30.93 -2.65 -5.92
CA SER A 111 -31.33 -3.95 -6.44
C SER A 111 -30.17 -4.93 -6.62
N HIS A 112 -28.95 -4.42 -6.78
CA HIS A 112 -27.73 -5.21 -7.00
C HIS A 112 -26.89 -5.36 -5.73
N VAL A 113 -27.34 -4.80 -4.60
CA VAL A 113 -26.68 -4.93 -3.32
C VAL A 113 -26.75 -6.38 -2.82
N SER A 114 -25.58 -6.96 -2.56
CA SER A 114 -25.45 -8.33 -2.05
C SER A 114 -24.45 -8.39 -0.90
N ASN A 115 -24.70 -9.30 0.04
CA ASN A 115 -23.81 -9.56 1.17
C ASN A 115 -22.51 -10.28 0.77
N LYS A 116 -22.42 -10.76 -0.48
CA LYS A 116 -21.21 -11.40 -1.02
C LYS A 116 -20.23 -10.38 -1.62
N VAL A 117 -20.70 -9.18 -1.93
CA VAL A 117 -19.92 -8.13 -2.58
C VAL A 117 -19.09 -7.39 -1.54
N ARG A 118 -17.79 -7.26 -1.82
CA ARG A 118 -16.85 -6.48 -1.01
C ARG A 118 -16.84 -5.05 -1.54
N ILE A 119 -17.40 -4.13 -0.75
CA ILE A 119 -17.52 -2.69 -1.07
C ILE A 119 -16.15 -2.04 -1.00
N LEU A 120 -15.43 -2.34 0.09
CA LEU A 120 -14.13 -1.80 0.45
C LEU A 120 -13.27 -2.96 0.98
N GLU A 121 -11.99 -2.97 0.64
CA GLU A 121 -10.97 -3.87 1.18
C GLU A 121 -9.87 -3.04 1.83
N LEU A 122 -9.37 -3.52 2.96
CA LEU A 122 -8.37 -2.88 3.82
C LEU A 122 -7.32 -3.92 4.20
N LEU A 123 -6.06 -3.55 4.10
CA LEU A 123 -4.93 -4.39 4.50
C LEU A 123 -3.79 -3.58 5.10
N PRO A 124 -3.06 -4.14 6.08
CA PRO A 124 -1.88 -3.49 6.65
C PRO A 124 -0.70 -3.53 5.64
N ALA A 125 -0.03 -2.41 5.45
CA ALA A 125 1.20 -2.28 4.66
C ALA A 125 2.48 -2.46 5.52
N LEU A 126 2.36 -2.26 6.83
CA LEU A 126 3.42 -2.50 7.81
C LEU A 126 3.30 -3.90 8.40
N THR A 127 4.45 -4.55 8.55
CA THR A 127 4.56 -5.89 9.15
C THR A 127 4.18 -5.90 10.62
N THR A 128 4.44 -4.80 11.33
CA THR A 128 4.03 -4.57 12.73
C THR A 128 2.50 -4.64 12.87
N LEU A 129 1.77 -4.00 11.95
CA LEU A 129 0.30 -4.02 11.91
C LEU A 129 -0.28 -5.37 11.44
N MET A 130 0.51 -6.25 10.81
CA MET A 130 0.02 -7.56 10.40
C MET A 130 -0.38 -8.39 11.62
N ASN A 131 -1.62 -8.90 11.63
CA ASN A 131 -2.24 -9.65 12.72
C ASN A 131 -2.40 -8.90 14.07
N HIS A 132 -1.84 -7.70 14.19
CA HIS A 132 -1.96 -6.84 15.37
C HIS A 132 -2.80 -5.59 15.09
N ASN A 133 -3.64 -5.63 14.07
CA ASN A 133 -4.54 -4.54 13.71
C ASN A 133 -5.92 -5.05 13.33
N ARG A 134 -6.95 -4.33 13.74
CA ARG A 134 -8.35 -4.64 13.41
C ARG A 134 -9.09 -3.39 12.96
N TYR A 135 -9.73 -3.48 11.80
CA TYR A 135 -10.62 -2.44 11.29
C TYR A 135 -12.05 -2.64 11.80
N LEU A 136 -12.70 -1.54 12.14
CA LEU A 136 -14.06 -1.51 12.67
C LEU A 136 -14.82 -0.29 12.17
N ILE A 137 -16.16 -0.39 12.17
CA ILE A 137 -17.05 0.73 11.89
C ILE A 137 -17.28 1.43 13.22
N GLU A 138 -16.80 2.67 13.35
CA GLU A 138 -16.89 3.48 14.56
C GLU A 138 -18.27 4.15 14.69
N SER A 139 -18.81 4.67 13.58
CA SER A 139 -20.12 5.34 13.54
C SER A 139 -20.79 5.26 12.16
N GLY A 140 -22.09 5.59 12.10
CA GLY A 140 -22.87 5.63 10.86
C GLY A 140 -23.55 4.32 10.44
N ASN A 141 -23.48 3.27 11.27
CA ASN A 141 -24.05 1.95 10.99
C ASN A 141 -25.01 1.50 12.11
N GLU A 142 -25.88 2.40 12.56
CA GLU A 142 -26.83 2.18 13.65
C GLU A 142 -27.82 1.04 13.35
N ASP A 143 -28.29 0.97 12.10
CA ASP A 143 -29.22 -0.08 11.64
C ASP A 143 -28.56 -1.44 11.38
N GLY A 144 -27.21 -1.47 11.31
CA GLY A 144 -26.44 -2.69 11.04
C GLY A 144 -26.54 -3.20 9.60
N PHE A 145 -26.64 -2.30 8.62
CA PHE A 145 -26.62 -2.66 7.19
C PHE A 145 -25.24 -3.05 6.68
N PHE A 146 -24.18 -2.63 7.37
CA PHE A 146 -22.80 -2.86 6.95
C PHE A 146 -22.05 -3.69 7.99
N LYS A 147 -21.05 -4.46 7.54
CA LYS A 147 -20.17 -5.23 8.41
C LYS A 147 -18.77 -5.31 7.81
N ILE A 148 -17.77 -5.25 8.68
CA ILE A 148 -16.38 -5.56 8.34
C ILE A 148 -16.06 -6.97 8.84
N ASN A 149 -15.60 -7.83 7.93
CA ASN A 149 -15.07 -9.15 8.24
C ASN A 149 -13.62 -9.24 7.75
N GLN A 150 -12.88 -10.23 8.23
CA GLN A 150 -11.52 -10.51 7.78
C GLN A 150 -11.44 -11.91 7.17
N LYS A 151 -10.77 -12.05 6.03
CA LYS A 151 -10.47 -13.33 5.40
C LYS A 151 -9.10 -13.24 4.74
N GLU A 152 -8.24 -14.24 4.97
CA GLU A 152 -6.91 -14.33 4.33
C GLU A 152 -6.07 -13.05 4.55
N GLY A 153 -6.14 -12.44 5.74
CA GLY A 153 -5.42 -11.22 6.09
C GLY A 153 -6.04 -9.92 5.56
N VAL A 154 -7.03 -9.99 4.66
CA VAL A 154 -7.75 -8.83 4.12
C VAL A 154 -9.02 -8.56 4.91
N SER A 155 -9.20 -7.33 5.36
CA SER A 155 -10.45 -6.87 5.97
C SER A 155 -11.34 -6.25 4.92
N TYR A 156 -12.59 -6.69 4.81
CA TYR A 156 -13.51 -6.21 3.79
C TYR A 156 -14.84 -5.74 4.39
N LEU A 157 -15.30 -4.59 3.93
CA LEU A 157 -16.63 -4.04 4.19
C LEU A 157 -17.63 -4.64 3.21
N HIS A 158 -18.75 -5.12 3.72
CA HIS A 158 -19.83 -5.67 2.92
C HIS A 158 -21.19 -5.38 3.53
N PHE A 159 -22.25 -5.54 2.73
CA PHE A 159 -23.62 -5.45 3.22
C PHE A 159 -23.99 -6.66 4.08
N THR A 160 -24.83 -6.47 5.09
CA THR A 160 -25.40 -7.56 5.86
C THR A 160 -26.59 -8.20 5.12
N LYS A 161 -27.23 -9.19 5.74
CA LYS A 161 -28.46 -9.78 5.19
C LYS A 161 -29.66 -8.84 5.28
N LYS A 162 -29.57 -7.76 6.08
CA LYS A 162 -30.62 -6.75 6.16
C LYS A 162 -30.56 -5.91 4.90
N LYS A 163 -31.71 -5.72 4.25
CA LYS A 163 -31.81 -4.86 3.07
C LYS A 163 -31.77 -3.40 3.50
N PRO A 164 -30.79 -2.60 3.02
CA PRO A 164 -30.78 -1.17 3.27
C PRO A 164 -31.91 -0.49 2.49
N VAL A 165 -32.17 0.78 2.82
CA VAL A 165 -33.14 1.65 2.13
C VAL A 165 -32.37 2.56 1.17
N ALA A 166 -33.03 3.08 0.13
CA ALA A 166 -32.40 4.07 -0.74
C ALA A 166 -32.06 5.32 0.07
N GLY A 167 -30.87 5.88 -0.16
CA GLY A 167 -30.35 6.99 0.63
C GLY A 167 -28.84 7.02 0.72
N THR A 168 -28.32 7.99 1.46
CA THR A 168 -26.89 8.21 1.66
C THR A 168 -26.47 7.77 3.06
N TYR A 169 -25.51 6.85 3.14
CA TYR A 169 -24.96 6.33 4.37
C TYR A 169 -23.53 6.85 4.55
N SER A 170 -23.27 7.58 5.63
CA SER A 170 -21.92 8.05 5.97
C SER A 170 -21.34 7.19 7.07
N LEU A 171 -20.28 6.41 6.76
CA LEU A 171 -19.62 5.54 7.73
C LEU A 171 -18.26 6.12 8.14
N GLN A 172 -17.96 6.02 9.43
CA GLN A 172 -16.61 6.25 9.94
C GLN A 172 -15.95 4.91 10.23
N ILE A 173 -14.81 4.66 9.60
CA ILE A 173 -14.03 3.42 9.77
C ILE A 173 -12.75 3.79 10.49
N SER A 174 -12.41 3.00 11.51
CA SER A 174 -11.14 3.15 12.23
C SER A 174 -10.40 1.83 12.36
N SER A 175 -9.09 1.91 12.58
CA SER A 175 -8.27 0.78 12.96
C SER A 175 -7.89 0.84 14.43
N THR A 176 -7.77 -0.34 15.04
CA THR A 176 -7.38 -0.49 16.45
C THR A 176 -6.24 -1.49 16.55
N PRO A 177 -5.15 -1.14 17.27
CA PRO A 177 -4.04 -2.03 17.45
C PRO A 177 -4.42 -3.09 18.49
N LEU A 178 -4.03 -4.34 18.24
CA LEU A 178 -4.33 -5.50 19.07
C LEU A 178 -3.14 -5.96 19.92
N TYR A 179 -2.10 -5.13 20.06
CA TYR A 179 -0.93 -5.46 20.87
C TYR A 179 -1.29 -5.78 22.31
N LYS A 180 -0.70 -6.85 22.84
CA LYS A 180 -0.80 -7.13 24.28
C LYS A 180 0.04 -6.11 25.04
N LYS A 181 -0.42 -5.68 26.21
CA LYS A 181 0.30 -4.72 27.06
C LYS A 181 1.77 -5.11 27.32
N LYS A 182 2.05 -6.40 27.51
CA LYS A 182 3.42 -6.89 27.70
C LYS A 182 4.30 -6.74 26.45
N GLU A 183 3.74 -6.99 25.26
CA GLU A 183 4.46 -6.85 23.99
C GLU A 183 4.73 -5.37 23.69
N LEU A 184 3.74 -4.51 23.96
CA LEU A 184 3.88 -3.06 23.80
C LEU A 184 5.00 -2.52 24.70
N ASN A 185 5.00 -2.88 25.99
CA ASN A 185 6.06 -2.46 26.91
C ASN A 185 7.45 -2.93 26.47
N GLN A 186 7.59 -4.15 25.95
CA GLN A 186 8.88 -4.66 25.44
C GLN A 186 9.36 -3.95 24.16
N LEU A 187 8.45 -3.36 23.40
CA LEU A 187 8.77 -2.51 22.25
C LEU A 187 9.20 -1.12 22.73
N GLU A 188 8.46 -0.53 23.68
CA GLU A 188 8.80 0.74 24.32
C GLU A 188 10.14 0.73 25.07
N ASP A 189 10.49 -0.39 25.70
CA ASP A 189 11.77 -0.54 26.42
C ASP A 189 12.97 -0.71 25.48
N ARG A 190 12.74 -1.17 24.24
CA ARG A 190 13.81 -1.48 23.27
C ARG A 190 14.09 -0.36 22.28
N TYR A 191 13.13 0.52 22.05
CA TYR A 191 13.22 1.53 20.99
C TYR A 191 12.80 2.90 21.50
N ASP A 192 13.43 3.95 20.99
CA ASP A 192 13.04 5.33 21.28
C ASP A 192 11.62 5.61 20.77
N LYS A 193 10.87 6.46 21.49
CA LYS A 193 9.46 6.76 21.19
C LYS A 193 9.23 7.25 19.76
N ASP A 194 10.18 8.03 19.24
CA ASP A 194 10.12 8.59 17.88
C ASP A 194 10.36 7.53 16.80
N TYR A 195 11.06 6.43 17.14
CA TYR A 195 11.21 5.27 16.26
C TYR A 195 9.92 4.44 16.22
N LEU A 196 9.23 4.31 17.36
CA LEU A 196 8.04 3.48 17.49
C LEU A 196 6.82 4.04 16.75
N SER A 197 6.61 5.35 16.73
CA SER A 197 5.51 5.98 15.97
C SER A 197 5.66 5.77 14.46
N GLY A 198 6.90 5.79 13.94
CA GLY A 198 7.22 5.48 12.54
C GLY A 198 6.92 4.03 12.15
N GLU A 199 7.33 3.09 13.01
CA GLU A 199 7.39 1.66 12.70
C GLU A 199 6.11 0.89 13.06
N LEU A 200 5.39 1.30 14.11
CA LEU A 200 4.15 0.64 14.52
C LEU A 200 2.96 1.01 13.63
N GLY A 201 3.08 2.09 12.85
CA GLY A 201 1.99 2.65 12.06
C GLY A 201 0.98 3.41 12.92
N ASP A 202 0.15 4.20 12.24
CA ASP A 202 -0.87 5.00 12.91
C ASP A 202 -2.22 4.29 12.93
N ASN A 203 -3.09 4.71 13.85
CA ASN A 203 -4.48 4.30 13.78
C ASN A 203 -5.17 5.00 12.61
N LEU A 204 -5.59 4.23 11.61
CA LEU A 204 -6.42 4.71 10.52
C LEU A 204 -7.73 5.25 11.08
N LYS A 205 -8.13 6.44 10.62
CA LYS A 205 -9.48 6.98 10.77
C LYS A 205 -9.89 7.58 9.43
N MET A 206 -10.90 7.01 8.79
CA MET A 206 -11.38 7.47 7.49
C MET A 206 -12.91 7.58 7.47
N LYS A 207 -13.41 8.47 6.61
CA LYS A 207 -14.84 8.63 6.36
C LYS A 207 -15.16 8.16 4.96
N ILE A 208 -16.26 7.43 4.81
CA ILE A 208 -16.79 7.02 3.51
C ILE A 208 -18.28 7.33 3.43
N GLN A 209 -18.75 7.59 2.21
CA GLN A 209 -20.13 7.81 1.87
C GLN A 209 -20.58 6.74 0.88
N ILE A 210 -21.73 6.13 1.14
CA ILE A 210 -22.34 5.10 0.31
C ILE A 210 -23.72 5.60 -0.10
N LEU A 211 -23.88 5.91 -1.38
CA LEU A 211 -25.14 6.31 -2.01
C LEU A 211 -25.83 5.08 -2.57
N LEU A 212 -27.04 4.79 -2.08
CA LEU A 212 -27.92 3.75 -2.60
C LEU A 212 -29.07 4.38 -3.39
N HIS A 213 -29.12 4.06 -4.68
CA HIS A 213 -30.15 4.51 -5.63
C HIS A 213 -30.98 3.35 -6.17
#